data_AF-A0ABD1NYW7-F1
#
_entry.id   AF-A0ABD1NYW7-F1
#
_cell.length_a   1.000
_cell.length_b   1.000
_cell.length_c   1.000
_cell.angle_alpha   90.00
_cell.angle_beta   90.00
_cell.angle_gamma   90.00
#
_symmetry.space_group_name_H-M   'P 1'
#
loop_
_entity.id
_entity.type
_entity.pdbx_description
1 polymer ?
#
loop_
_entity_poly.entity_id
_entity_poly.type
_entity_poly.pdbx_seq_one_letter_code
_entity_poly.pdbx_strand_id
1 'polypeptide(L)'
;MAANSTEILHDFSPLILVYKDGRVERIAGKDIVPASVDSETGVQSKDVEISPEFDISARLYLPGTANPGRKLPLLVYFHGGGFLVESPFSRMYHNHLNSLVAEANVVAVSVGYRLAPEHPVPIAYEDSWLALKWVASQSTGDGLEPWIQENADFDHVYLGGDSAGANIAHNMAIRFGQEKLDGINLDGIFLNCPYFWGKEPIGNEGTTLYFAKSYVDNLWLYSSPNTTGLDDPLINPAMDLSLSKLGCQKVLIYVAEKDILRERGHYYKEALRKCGWDGEVQVVEVKGEDHVFSVFFPNSENGKAMLKRVASFMNG
;
A
#
# COMPACT_ATOMS: atom_id res chain seq x y z
N MET A 1 -31.04 -28.18 1.66
CA MET A 1 -30.45 -26.92 1.15
C MET A 1 -30.90 -25.82 2.10
N ALA A 2 -30.00 -25.24 2.89
CA ALA A 2 -30.36 -24.06 3.67
C ALA A 2 -30.63 -22.92 2.68
N ALA A 3 -31.74 -22.20 2.85
CA ALA A 3 -32.04 -21.05 2.01
C ALA A 3 -30.97 -19.98 2.25
N ASN A 4 -30.33 -19.48 1.19
CA ASN A 4 -29.39 -18.35 1.29
C ASN A 4 -30.11 -17.17 1.95
N SER A 5 -29.50 -16.62 3.00
CA SER A 5 -30.05 -15.45 3.67
C SER A 5 -29.75 -14.20 2.86
N THR A 6 -30.76 -13.37 2.62
CA THR A 6 -30.56 -12.03 2.05
C THR A 6 -30.26 -10.98 3.11
N GLU A 7 -30.22 -11.38 4.38
CA GLU A 7 -29.99 -10.46 5.51
C GLU A 7 -28.50 -10.14 5.67
N ILE A 8 -28.18 -8.84 5.62
CA ILE A 8 -26.83 -8.31 5.78
C ILE A 8 -26.47 -8.27 7.27
N LEU A 9 -25.33 -8.87 7.63
CA LEU A 9 -24.73 -8.82 8.95
C LEU A 9 -23.82 -7.60 9.10
N HIS A 10 -22.96 -7.34 8.13
CA HIS A 10 -22.11 -6.16 8.08
C HIS A 10 -22.16 -5.52 6.68
N ASP A 11 -22.36 -4.21 6.66
CA ASP A 11 -22.32 -3.39 5.45
C ASP A 11 -21.07 -2.53 5.48
N PHE A 12 -20.08 -2.89 4.66
CA PHE A 12 -18.85 -2.13 4.46
C PHE A 12 -18.85 -1.47 3.08
N SER A 13 -20.01 -1.11 2.54
CA SER A 13 -20.10 -0.42 1.25
C SER A 13 -19.23 0.84 1.23
N PRO A 14 -18.53 1.10 0.11
CA PRO A 14 -18.61 0.41 -1.18
C PRO A 14 -17.67 -0.80 -1.32
N LEU A 15 -17.05 -1.32 -0.25
CA LEU A 15 -16.05 -2.38 -0.34
C LEU A 15 -16.70 -3.77 -0.44
N ILE A 16 -17.38 -4.20 0.62
CA ILE A 16 -17.98 -5.55 0.72
C ILE A 16 -19.32 -5.52 1.47
N LEU A 17 -20.14 -6.54 1.27
CA LEU A 17 -21.27 -6.92 2.11
C LEU A 17 -21.02 -8.29 2.73
N VAL A 18 -21.34 -8.43 4.01
CA VAL A 18 -21.24 -9.70 4.74
C VAL A 18 -22.64 -10.12 5.15
N TYR A 19 -23.06 -11.32 4.74
CA TYR A 19 -24.40 -11.85 5.01
C TYR A 19 -24.40 -12.72 6.26
N LYS A 20 -25.57 -12.85 6.91
CA LYS A 20 -25.72 -13.68 8.12
C LYS A 20 -25.42 -15.17 7.92
N ASP A 21 -25.46 -15.66 6.68
CA ASP A 21 -25.09 -17.03 6.31
C ASP A 21 -23.58 -17.22 6.09
N GLY A 22 -22.77 -16.17 6.32
CA GLY A 22 -21.32 -16.18 6.18
C GLY A 22 -20.81 -15.82 4.78
N ARG A 23 -21.70 -15.63 3.80
CA ARG A 23 -21.29 -15.20 2.46
C ARG A 23 -20.72 -13.79 2.50
N VAL A 24 -19.65 -13.58 1.75
CA VAL A 24 -19.03 -12.26 1.52
C VAL A 24 -19.21 -11.90 0.07
N GLU A 25 -19.81 -10.75 -0.19
CA GLU A 25 -19.91 -10.17 -1.52
C GLU A 25 -18.98 -8.96 -1.62
N ARG A 26 -17.92 -9.08 -2.42
CA ARG A 26 -17.07 -7.93 -2.76
C ARG A 26 -17.82 -7.05 -3.75
N ILE A 27 -18.00 -5.77 -3.46
CA ILE A 27 -18.62 -4.79 -4.38
C ILE A 27 -17.52 -4.18 -5.26
N ALA A 28 -16.41 -3.77 -4.62
CA ALA A 28 -15.20 -3.25 -5.28
C ALA A 28 -14.22 -4.39 -5.67
N GLY A 29 -13.14 -4.05 -6.38
CA GLY A 29 -12.07 -4.99 -6.75
C GLY A 29 -12.40 -6.02 -7.83
N LYS A 30 -13.55 -5.89 -8.51
CA LYS A 30 -13.97 -6.83 -9.58
C LYS A 30 -13.42 -6.49 -10.95
N ASP A 31 -13.05 -5.23 -11.15
CA ASP A 31 -12.65 -4.70 -12.46
C ASP A 31 -11.13 -4.90 -12.67
N ILE A 32 -10.77 -6.07 -13.19
CA ILE A 32 -9.38 -6.44 -13.48
C ILE A 32 -9.06 -6.30 -14.97
N VAL A 33 -7.79 -6.02 -15.26
CA VAL A 33 -7.25 -5.93 -16.63
C VAL A 33 -6.04 -6.83 -16.79
N PRO A 34 -5.82 -7.42 -17.99
CA PRO A 34 -4.61 -8.19 -18.25
C PRO A 34 -3.38 -7.27 -18.23
N ALA A 35 -2.21 -7.86 -17.99
CA ALA A 35 -0.96 -7.16 -18.22
C ALA A 35 -0.85 -6.78 -19.72
N SER A 36 -0.30 -5.61 -19.99
CA SER A 36 -0.26 -5.02 -21.33
C SER A 36 0.87 -4.01 -21.49
N VAL A 37 1.04 -3.53 -22.71
CA VAL A 37 1.82 -2.32 -22.99
C VAL A 37 0.84 -1.15 -23.07
N ASP A 38 0.99 -0.20 -22.16
CA ASP A 38 0.15 0.98 -22.11
C ASP A 38 0.51 1.94 -23.24
N SER A 39 -0.48 2.28 -24.08
CA SER A 39 -0.26 3.08 -25.28
C SER A 39 0.04 4.55 -25.00
N GLU A 40 -0.38 5.08 -23.84
CA GLU A 40 -0.21 6.49 -23.49
C GLU A 40 1.17 6.75 -22.88
N THR A 41 1.60 5.85 -22.00
CA THR A 41 2.82 5.98 -21.20
C THR A 41 3.99 5.15 -21.75
N GLY A 42 3.73 4.15 -22.59
CA GLY A 42 4.71 3.19 -23.07
C GLY A 42 5.19 2.20 -22.00
N VAL A 43 4.59 2.20 -20.81
CA VAL A 43 4.92 1.24 -19.74
C VAL A 43 4.48 -0.16 -20.16
N GLN A 44 5.39 -1.12 -19.98
CA GLN A 44 5.11 -2.53 -20.18
C GLN A 44 4.82 -3.16 -18.83
N SER A 45 3.84 -4.06 -18.78
CA SER A 45 3.53 -4.81 -17.56
C SER A 45 3.49 -6.31 -17.82
N LYS A 46 3.74 -7.10 -16.77
CA LYS A 46 3.59 -8.56 -16.77
C LYS A 46 3.20 -9.09 -15.40
N ASP A 47 2.49 -10.20 -15.38
CA ASP A 47 2.09 -10.88 -14.14
C ASP A 47 3.08 -12.00 -13.81
N VAL A 48 3.42 -12.15 -12.54
CA VAL A 48 4.35 -13.16 -12.03
C VAL A 48 3.80 -13.82 -10.77
N GLU A 49 4.14 -15.10 -10.57
CA GLU A 49 3.89 -15.80 -9.32
C GLU A 49 5.08 -15.62 -8.38
N ILE A 50 4.85 -15.07 -7.19
CA ILE A 50 5.85 -14.91 -6.13
C ILE A 50 5.92 -16.19 -5.30
N SER A 51 4.76 -16.74 -4.94
CA SER A 51 4.65 -17.98 -4.18
C SER A 51 3.41 -18.76 -4.60
N PRO A 52 3.58 -19.81 -5.43
CA PRO A 52 2.47 -20.67 -5.82
C PRO A 52 1.82 -21.41 -4.64
N GLU A 53 2.59 -21.71 -3.59
CA GLU A 53 2.09 -22.37 -2.37
C GLU A 53 1.05 -21.52 -1.63
N PHE A 54 1.24 -20.20 -1.63
CA PHE A 54 0.36 -19.26 -0.93
C PHE A 54 -0.51 -18.43 -1.85
N ASP A 55 -0.51 -18.72 -3.17
CA ASP A 55 -1.23 -17.97 -4.18
C ASP A 55 -0.89 -16.46 -4.18
N ILE A 56 0.38 -16.15 -3.96
CA ILE A 56 0.88 -14.77 -3.96
C ILE A 56 1.45 -14.47 -5.33
N SER A 57 0.91 -13.44 -5.96
CA SER A 57 1.31 -12.97 -7.28
C SER A 57 1.62 -11.48 -7.26
N ALA A 58 2.23 -10.98 -8.33
CA ALA A 58 2.46 -9.56 -8.51
C ALA A 58 2.31 -9.17 -9.97
N ARG A 59 2.04 -7.88 -10.20
CA ARG A 59 2.20 -7.25 -11.51
C ARG A 59 3.46 -6.40 -11.51
N LEU A 60 4.36 -6.71 -12.43
CA LEU A 60 5.58 -5.95 -12.69
C LEU A 60 5.30 -4.87 -13.72
N TYR A 61 5.99 -3.73 -13.59
CA TYR A 61 5.93 -2.61 -14.51
C TYR A 61 7.35 -2.17 -14.88
N LEU A 62 7.59 -1.99 -16.18
CA LEU A 62 8.84 -1.54 -16.74
C LEU A 62 8.58 -0.29 -17.61
N PRO A 63 9.25 0.84 -17.36
CA PRO A 63 9.02 2.05 -18.13
C PRO A 63 9.52 1.88 -19.57
N GLY A 64 8.85 2.50 -20.53
CA GLY A 64 9.23 2.42 -21.95
C GLY A 64 10.64 2.97 -22.26
N THR A 65 11.21 3.73 -21.33
CA THR A 65 12.57 4.29 -21.33
C THR A 65 13.62 3.34 -20.74
N ALA A 66 13.24 2.14 -20.28
CA ALA A 66 14.19 1.15 -19.79
C ALA A 66 15.17 0.78 -20.91
N ASN A 67 16.47 0.87 -20.60
CA ASN A 67 17.54 0.62 -21.55
C ASN A 67 18.52 -0.39 -20.95
N PRO A 68 18.98 -1.39 -21.72
CA PRO A 68 19.99 -2.34 -21.26
C PRO A 68 21.22 -1.62 -20.70
N GLY A 69 21.64 -2.00 -19.48
CA GLY A 69 22.84 -1.47 -18.83
C GLY A 69 22.63 -0.24 -17.94
N ARG A 70 21.42 0.32 -17.87
CA ARG A 70 21.06 1.36 -16.89
C ARG A 70 20.04 0.82 -15.89
N LYS A 71 20.44 0.73 -14.62
CA LYS A 71 19.55 0.38 -13.52
C LYS A 71 18.66 1.57 -13.14
N LEU A 72 17.44 1.28 -12.70
CA LEU A 72 16.42 2.23 -12.29
C LEU A 72 16.00 1.92 -10.85
N PRO A 73 15.62 2.92 -10.03
CA PRO A 73 15.09 2.68 -8.70
C PRO A 73 13.93 1.67 -8.72
N LEU A 74 13.80 0.91 -7.65
CA LEU A 74 12.79 -0.14 -7.52
C LEU A 74 11.69 0.27 -6.56
N LEU A 75 10.45 0.27 -7.02
CA LEU A 75 9.26 0.48 -6.20
C LEU A 75 8.57 -0.85 -5.92
N VAL A 76 8.38 -1.21 -4.65
CA VAL A 76 7.45 -2.26 -4.25
C VAL A 76 6.17 -1.61 -3.75
N TYR A 77 5.06 -1.83 -4.47
CA TYR A 77 3.79 -1.17 -4.24
C TYR A 77 2.74 -2.13 -3.66
N PHE A 78 2.04 -1.69 -2.62
CA PHE A 78 0.93 -2.39 -2.00
C PHE A 78 -0.36 -1.59 -2.22
N HIS A 79 -1.38 -2.23 -2.76
CA HIS A 79 -2.66 -1.57 -3.04
C HIS A 79 -3.46 -1.32 -1.75
N GLY A 80 -4.37 -0.35 -1.77
CA GLY A 80 -5.36 -0.11 -0.73
C GLY A 80 -6.55 -1.09 -0.78
N GLY A 81 -7.69 -0.68 -0.22
CA GLY A 81 -8.91 -1.50 -0.18
C GLY A 81 -9.23 -2.09 1.20
N GLY A 82 -8.70 -1.49 2.27
CA GLY A 82 -9.06 -1.85 3.65
C GLY A 82 -8.71 -3.29 4.04
N PHE A 83 -7.73 -3.91 3.36
CA PHE A 83 -7.41 -5.34 3.44
C PHE A 83 -8.48 -6.31 2.92
N LEU A 84 -9.57 -5.81 2.33
CA LEU A 84 -10.74 -6.61 1.95
C LEU A 84 -10.94 -6.78 0.44
N VAL A 85 -10.47 -5.82 -0.36
CA VAL A 85 -10.74 -5.74 -1.80
C VAL A 85 -9.52 -5.26 -2.59
N GLU A 86 -9.71 -5.23 -3.91
CA GLU A 86 -8.72 -4.82 -4.91
C GLU A 86 -7.57 -5.82 -5.08
N SER A 87 -6.75 -5.59 -6.10
CA SER A 87 -5.63 -6.46 -6.47
C SER A 87 -4.61 -5.65 -7.29
N PRO A 88 -3.38 -6.16 -7.49
CA PRO A 88 -2.44 -5.58 -8.46
C PRO A 88 -2.96 -5.60 -9.91
N PHE A 89 -4.02 -6.36 -10.18
CA PHE A 89 -4.62 -6.53 -11.50
C PHE A 89 -5.80 -5.59 -11.74
N SER A 90 -6.27 -4.88 -10.71
CA SER A 90 -7.37 -3.93 -10.79
C SER A 90 -7.04 -2.80 -11.76
N ARG A 91 -8.00 -2.43 -12.63
CA ARG A 91 -7.84 -1.38 -13.65
C ARG A 91 -7.34 -0.06 -13.06
N MET A 92 -7.88 0.32 -11.92
CA MET A 92 -7.54 1.57 -11.23
C MET A 92 -6.07 1.60 -10.80
N TYR A 93 -5.59 0.55 -10.12
CA TYR A 93 -4.17 0.43 -9.75
C TYR A 93 -3.26 0.26 -10.95
N HIS A 94 -3.72 -0.45 -11.99
CA HIS A 94 -2.98 -0.57 -13.23
C HIS A 94 -2.73 0.78 -13.89
N ASN A 95 -3.76 1.60 -14.03
CA ASN A 95 -3.65 2.94 -14.62
C ASN A 95 -2.78 3.88 -13.75
N HIS A 96 -2.94 3.81 -12.43
CA HIS A 96 -2.14 4.58 -11.49
C HIS A 96 -0.64 4.22 -11.61
N LEU A 97 -0.31 2.93 -11.63
CA LEU A 97 1.08 2.48 -11.72
C LEU A 97 1.69 2.71 -13.10
N ASN A 98 0.95 2.60 -14.20
CA ASN A 98 1.44 3.03 -15.52
C ASN A 98 1.88 4.50 -15.48
N SER A 99 1.04 5.36 -14.90
CA SER A 99 1.33 6.80 -14.79
C SER A 99 2.53 7.08 -13.88
N LEU A 100 2.58 6.43 -12.71
CA LEU A 100 3.66 6.60 -11.74
C LEU A 100 5.00 6.08 -12.26
N VAL A 101 5.02 4.91 -12.88
CA VAL A 101 6.23 4.28 -13.44
C VAL A 101 6.79 5.13 -14.57
N ALA A 102 5.94 5.68 -15.43
CA ALA A 102 6.38 6.57 -16.50
C ALA A 102 6.93 7.90 -15.97
N GLU A 103 6.24 8.54 -15.01
CA GLU A 103 6.68 9.82 -14.44
C GLU A 103 7.97 9.66 -13.63
N ALA A 104 8.07 8.61 -12.83
CA ALA A 104 9.21 8.36 -11.96
C ALA A 104 10.37 7.61 -12.63
N ASN A 105 10.13 6.99 -13.78
CA ASN A 105 11.11 6.17 -14.50
C ASN A 105 11.75 5.10 -13.57
N VAL A 106 10.89 4.30 -12.92
CA VAL A 106 11.25 3.26 -11.95
C VAL A 106 10.78 1.88 -12.41
N VAL A 107 11.42 0.81 -11.97
CA VAL A 107 10.81 -0.54 -12.04
C VAL A 107 9.81 -0.65 -10.89
N ALA A 108 8.61 -1.19 -11.12
CA ALA A 108 7.66 -1.41 -10.03
C ALA A 108 7.19 -2.87 -9.91
N VAL A 109 6.97 -3.31 -8.67
CA VAL A 109 6.41 -4.61 -8.27
C VAL A 109 5.13 -4.34 -7.48
N SER A 110 3.96 -4.51 -8.09
CA SER A 110 2.67 -4.37 -7.40
C SER A 110 2.26 -5.72 -6.81
N VAL A 111 2.25 -5.82 -5.49
CA VAL A 111 2.06 -7.09 -4.76
C VAL A 111 0.56 -7.41 -4.59
N GLY A 112 0.18 -8.64 -4.89
CA GLY A 112 -1.13 -9.23 -4.60
C GLY A 112 -1.09 -10.03 -3.32
N TYR A 113 -1.27 -9.34 -2.20
CA TYR A 113 -1.40 -9.96 -0.87
C TYR A 113 -2.81 -10.53 -0.69
N ARG A 114 -2.96 -11.58 0.14
CA ARG A 114 -4.28 -12.19 0.38
C ARG A 114 -5.17 -11.31 1.25
N LEU A 115 -6.47 -11.38 0.98
CA LEU A 115 -7.47 -10.48 1.55
C LEU A 115 -8.25 -11.12 2.69
N ALA A 116 -8.63 -10.28 3.65
CA ALA A 116 -9.65 -10.61 4.64
C ALA A 116 -11.06 -10.64 3.98
N PRO A 117 -12.02 -11.37 4.57
CA PRO A 117 -11.91 -12.17 5.79
C PRO A 117 -11.35 -13.59 5.60
N GLU A 118 -11.16 -14.07 4.36
CA GLU A 118 -10.63 -15.42 4.08
C GLU A 118 -9.21 -15.58 4.64
N HIS A 119 -8.43 -14.51 4.57
CA HIS A 119 -7.08 -14.40 5.10
C HIS A 119 -6.97 -13.13 5.96
N PRO A 120 -7.42 -13.17 7.24
CA PRO A 120 -7.40 -12.00 8.11
C PRO A 120 -5.98 -11.48 8.35
N VAL A 121 -5.88 -10.21 8.73
CA VAL A 121 -4.65 -9.64 9.30
C VAL A 121 -4.16 -10.54 10.45
N PRO A 122 -2.87 -10.93 10.51
CA PRO A 122 -1.71 -10.33 9.82
C PRO A 122 -1.28 -10.98 8.49
N ILE A 123 -2.09 -11.84 7.85
CA ILE A 123 -1.65 -12.58 6.65
C ILE A 123 -1.15 -11.66 5.52
N ALA A 124 -1.83 -10.53 5.28
CA ALA A 124 -1.39 -9.56 4.28
C ALA A 124 0.04 -9.03 4.52
N TYR A 125 0.46 -8.89 5.79
CA TYR A 125 1.82 -8.47 6.14
C TYR A 125 2.83 -9.60 5.91
N GLU A 126 2.48 -10.85 6.20
CA GLU A 126 3.35 -11.99 5.94
C GLU A 126 3.55 -12.23 4.43
N ASP A 127 2.48 -12.08 3.64
CA ASP A 127 2.54 -12.18 2.18
C ASP A 127 3.42 -11.07 1.59
N SER A 128 3.29 -9.86 2.12
CA SER A 128 4.10 -8.71 1.72
C SER A 128 5.58 -8.88 2.10
N TRP A 129 5.87 -9.47 3.25
CA TRP A 129 7.25 -9.81 3.63
C TRP A 129 7.83 -10.90 2.75
N LEU A 130 7.02 -11.90 2.38
CA LEU A 130 7.44 -12.92 1.42
C LEU A 130 7.74 -12.31 0.04
N ALA A 131 6.92 -11.37 -0.42
CA ALA A 131 7.16 -10.62 -1.64
C ALA A 131 8.46 -9.81 -1.58
N LEU A 132 8.77 -9.16 -0.46
CA LEU A 132 10.05 -8.46 -0.29
C LEU A 132 11.25 -9.41 -0.31
N LYS A 133 11.16 -10.57 0.35
CA LYS A 133 12.21 -11.60 0.26
C LYS A 133 12.40 -12.11 -1.16
N TRP A 134 11.31 -12.28 -1.91
CA TRP A 134 11.36 -12.65 -3.32
C TRP A 134 12.00 -11.55 -4.17
N VAL A 135 11.72 -10.28 -3.92
CA VAL A 135 12.41 -9.16 -4.59
C VAL A 135 13.91 -9.18 -4.28
N ALA A 136 14.26 -9.36 -3.01
CA ALA A 136 15.65 -9.39 -2.57
C ALA A 136 16.45 -10.55 -3.18
N SER A 137 15.85 -11.73 -3.35
CA SER A 137 16.52 -12.87 -3.98
C SER A 137 16.89 -12.63 -5.44
N GLN A 138 16.24 -11.66 -6.12
CA GLN A 138 16.62 -11.28 -7.48
C GLN A 138 18.04 -10.67 -7.54
N SER A 139 18.46 -9.99 -6.47
CA SER A 139 19.80 -9.39 -6.38
C SER A 139 20.91 -10.42 -6.10
N THR A 140 20.59 -11.51 -5.39
CA THR A 140 21.59 -12.49 -4.92
C THR A 140 21.91 -13.58 -5.93
N GLY A 141 21.23 -13.59 -7.09
CA GLY A 141 21.36 -14.61 -8.13
C GLY A 141 20.50 -15.85 -7.91
N ASP A 142 19.75 -15.93 -6.80
CA ASP A 142 18.80 -17.01 -6.52
C ASP A 142 17.44 -16.78 -7.21
N GLY A 143 17.16 -15.53 -7.56
CA GLY A 143 15.98 -15.13 -8.31
C GLY A 143 16.04 -15.48 -9.79
N LEU A 144 14.87 -15.54 -10.41
CA LEU A 144 14.68 -15.99 -11.80
C LEU A 144 13.83 -15.00 -12.62
N GLU A 145 13.71 -13.75 -12.18
CA GLU A 145 12.87 -12.74 -12.83
C GLU A 145 13.72 -11.68 -13.56
N PRO A 146 13.94 -11.83 -14.89
CA PRO A 146 14.86 -11.00 -15.67
C PRO A 146 14.52 -9.51 -15.67
N TRP A 147 13.23 -9.12 -15.61
CA TRP A 147 12.88 -7.70 -15.63
C TRP A 147 13.44 -6.97 -14.41
N ILE A 148 13.37 -7.60 -13.24
CA ILE A 148 13.95 -7.02 -12.02
C ILE A 148 15.46 -7.14 -12.07
N GLN A 149 16.00 -8.33 -12.38
CA GLN A 149 17.45 -8.58 -12.41
C GLN A 149 18.20 -7.70 -13.40
N GLU A 150 17.61 -7.35 -14.54
CA GLU A 150 18.26 -6.57 -15.59
C GLU A 150 18.04 -5.06 -15.43
N ASN A 151 16.93 -4.63 -14.85
CA ASN A 151 16.53 -3.20 -14.87
C ASN A 151 16.47 -2.54 -13.48
N ALA A 152 16.32 -3.29 -12.39
CA ALA A 152 16.21 -2.71 -11.06
C ALA A 152 17.57 -2.39 -10.43
N ASP A 153 17.63 -1.26 -9.74
CA ASP A 153 18.70 -0.85 -8.84
C ASP A 153 18.32 -1.25 -7.42
N PHE A 154 18.98 -2.28 -6.89
CA PHE A 154 18.69 -2.79 -5.56
C PHE A 154 19.29 -1.93 -4.44
N ASP A 155 20.17 -0.96 -4.76
CA ASP A 155 20.69 0.00 -3.80
C ASP A 155 19.70 1.15 -3.56
N HIS A 156 18.67 1.28 -4.40
CA HIS A 156 17.66 2.33 -4.36
C HIS A 156 16.24 1.76 -4.41
N VAL A 157 15.82 1.11 -3.32
CA VAL A 157 14.48 0.53 -3.16
C VAL A 157 13.57 1.46 -2.38
N TYR A 158 12.31 1.53 -2.80
CA TYR A 158 11.23 2.27 -2.14
C TYR A 158 10.03 1.36 -1.89
N LEU A 159 9.38 1.51 -0.74
CA LEU A 159 8.05 0.92 -0.51
C LEU A 159 6.98 1.98 -0.70
N GLY A 160 5.90 1.61 -1.37
CA GLY A 160 4.80 2.52 -1.65
C GLY A 160 3.45 1.86 -1.41
N GLY A 161 2.46 2.69 -1.16
CA GLY A 161 1.09 2.21 -1.15
C GLY A 161 0.12 3.32 -0.80
N ASP A 162 -1.16 2.94 -0.79
CA ASP A 162 -2.26 3.81 -0.44
C ASP A 162 -3.19 3.13 0.57
N SER A 163 -3.80 3.89 1.48
CA SER A 163 -4.74 3.35 2.47
C SER A 163 -4.14 2.16 3.25
N ALA A 164 -4.79 0.98 3.20
CA ALA A 164 -4.26 -0.26 3.77
C ALA A 164 -2.88 -0.66 3.22
N GLY A 165 -2.60 -0.41 1.94
CA GLY A 165 -1.30 -0.67 1.33
C GLY A 165 -0.20 0.25 1.86
N ALA A 166 -0.51 1.50 2.16
CA ALA A 166 0.41 2.40 2.85
C ALA A 166 0.68 1.93 4.29
N ASN A 167 -0.33 1.38 4.97
CA ASN A 167 -0.13 0.74 6.26
C ASN A 167 0.82 -0.47 6.15
N ILE A 168 0.64 -1.33 5.12
CA ILE A 168 1.55 -2.45 4.84
C ILE A 168 2.97 -1.94 4.59
N ALA A 169 3.15 -0.93 3.73
CA ALA A 169 4.46 -0.35 3.42
C ALA A 169 5.19 0.13 4.68
N HIS A 170 4.47 0.78 5.61
CA HIS A 170 5.01 1.17 6.91
C HIS A 170 5.47 -0.04 7.74
N ASN A 171 4.59 -1.02 7.96
CA ASN A 171 4.90 -2.20 8.77
C ASN A 171 6.05 -3.03 8.17
N MET A 172 6.15 -3.11 6.84
CA MET A 172 7.27 -3.74 6.15
C MET A 172 8.58 -2.99 6.34
N ALA A 173 8.56 -1.65 6.34
CA ALA A 173 9.76 -0.85 6.62
C ALA A 173 10.23 -0.97 8.08
N ILE A 174 9.31 -1.11 9.04
CA ILE A 174 9.66 -1.43 10.44
C ILE A 174 10.31 -2.81 10.49
N ARG A 175 9.68 -3.82 9.90
CA ARG A 175 10.20 -5.19 9.86
C ARG A 175 11.56 -5.27 9.19
N PHE A 176 11.77 -4.52 8.10
CA PHE A 176 13.06 -4.42 7.43
C PHE A 176 14.17 -3.90 8.35
N GLY A 177 13.90 -2.87 9.16
CA GLY A 177 14.88 -2.34 10.13
C GLY A 177 15.15 -3.28 11.32
N GLN A 178 14.24 -4.20 11.62
CA GLN A 178 14.40 -5.19 12.69
C GLN A 178 15.10 -6.47 12.24
N GLU A 179 14.63 -7.06 11.13
CA GLU A 179 15.08 -8.38 10.66
C GLU A 179 16.29 -8.27 9.73
N LYS A 180 16.51 -7.12 9.08
CA LYS A 180 17.44 -6.89 7.96
C LYS A 180 17.24 -7.89 6.81
N LEU A 181 17.02 -7.38 5.61
CA LEU A 181 16.90 -8.21 4.42
C LEU A 181 18.06 -7.90 3.47
N ASP A 182 19.01 -8.83 3.38
CA ASP A 182 20.17 -8.70 2.50
C ASP A 182 19.74 -8.64 1.03
N GLY A 183 20.52 -7.93 0.22
CA GLY A 183 20.29 -7.83 -1.23
C GLY A 183 19.47 -6.62 -1.67
N ILE A 184 18.87 -5.87 -0.75
CA ILE A 184 18.24 -4.57 -1.05
C ILE A 184 18.63 -3.51 -0.02
N ASN A 185 18.68 -2.25 -0.45
CA ASN A 185 18.75 -1.09 0.42
C ASN A 185 17.47 -0.27 0.30
N LEU A 186 16.80 -0.06 1.43
CA LEU A 186 15.53 0.67 1.49
C LEU A 186 15.78 2.16 1.78
N ASP A 187 15.64 3.00 0.76
CA ASP A 187 15.88 4.43 0.89
C ASP A 187 14.71 5.16 1.55
N GLY A 188 13.48 4.78 1.19
CA GLY A 188 12.31 5.47 1.71
C GLY A 188 10.97 4.79 1.47
N ILE A 189 9.95 5.32 2.14
CA ILE A 189 8.57 4.92 1.93
C ILE A 189 7.69 6.11 1.53
N PHE A 190 6.78 5.89 0.57
CA PHE A 190 5.73 6.85 0.26
C PHE A 190 4.35 6.28 0.67
N LEU A 191 3.58 7.09 1.38
CA LEU A 191 2.34 6.69 2.03
C LEU A 191 1.20 7.60 1.58
N ASN A 192 0.29 7.10 0.74
CA ASN A 192 -0.87 7.87 0.29
C ASN A 192 -2.09 7.61 1.19
N CYS A 193 -2.51 8.61 1.95
CA CYS A 193 -3.64 8.51 2.87
C CYS A 193 -3.56 7.25 3.76
N PRO A 194 -2.45 7.06 4.53
CA PRO A 194 -2.18 5.81 5.21
C PRO A 194 -3.28 5.40 6.16
N TYR A 195 -3.65 4.12 6.13
CA TYR A 195 -4.66 3.56 7.02
C TYR A 195 -4.10 3.34 8.43
N PHE A 196 -3.79 4.43 9.11
CA PHE A 196 -3.46 4.47 10.52
C PHE A 196 -4.67 4.90 11.33
N TRP A 197 -4.76 4.40 12.55
CA TRP A 197 -5.90 4.63 13.42
C TRP A 197 -5.50 4.65 14.91
N GLY A 198 -6.49 4.77 15.78
CA GLY A 198 -6.30 4.74 17.22
C GLY A 198 -7.65 4.74 17.96
N LYS A 199 -7.65 4.27 19.20
CA LYS A 199 -8.86 4.21 20.02
C LYS A 199 -9.41 5.60 20.32
N GLU A 200 -8.55 6.49 20.80
CA GLU A 200 -8.93 7.85 21.16
C GLU A 200 -9.03 8.72 19.90
N PRO A 201 -10.16 9.44 19.71
CA PRO A 201 -10.36 10.26 18.53
C PRO A 201 -9.42 11.47 18.52
N ILE A 202 -8.94 11.84 17.34
CA ILE A 202 -8.16 13.08 17.12
C ILE A 202 -8.86 14.01 16.13
N GLY A 203 -8.62 15.31 16.27
CA GLY A 203 -9.26 16.34 15.45
C GLY A 203 -10.79 16.20 15.40
N ASN A 204 -11.33 15.95 14.21
CA ASN A 204 -12.78 15.89 13.96
C ASN A 204 -13.37 14.46 13.99
N GLU A 205 -12.55 13.43 14.25
CA GLU A 205 -13.00 12.02 14.26
C GLU A 205 -14.13 11.77 15.27
N GLY A 206 -14.06 12.41 16.44
CA GLY A 206 -15.04 12.27 17.52
C GLY A 206 -16.24 13.22 17.43
N THR A 207 -16.30 14.09 16.42
CA THR A 207 -17.32 15.13 16.29
C THR A 207 -18.08 14.99 14.97
N THR A 208 -17.72 15.76 13.94
CA THR A 208 -18.44 15.80 12.67
C THR A 208 -18.27 14.53 11.83
N LEU A 209 -17.27 13.69 12.15
CA LEU A 209 -16.98 12.45 11.42
C LEU A 209 -17.35 11.18 12.21
N TYR A 210 -18.20 11.27 13.23
CA TYR A 210 -18.54 10.14 14.11
C TYR A 210 -18.98 8.86 13.37
N PHE A 211 -19.81 8.97 12.33
CA PHE A 211 -20.24 7.80 11.56
C PHE A 211 -19.10 7.18 10.74
N ALA A 212 -18.25 8.02 10.15
CA ALA A 212 -17.07 7.57 9.43
C ALA A 212 -16.04 6.95 10.39
N LYS A 213 -15.93 7.44 11.63
CA LYS A 213 -15.13 6.78 12.68
C LYS A 213 -15.66 5.38 12.98
N SER A 214 -16.96 5.24 13.20
CA SER A 214 -17.57 3.91 13.43
C SER A 214 -17.32 2.95 12.27
N TYR A 215 -17.40 3.45 11.03
CA TYR A 215 -17.07 2.65 9.84
C TYR A 215 -15.62 2.15 9.88
N VAL A 216 -14.66 3.05 10.13
CA VAL A 216 -13.22 2.73 10.23
C VAL A 216 -12.93 1.75 11.38
N ASP A 217 -13.49 1.99 12.57
CA ASP A 217 -13.34 1.12 13.73
C ASP A 217 -13.75 -0.32 13.38
N ASN A 218 -14.94 -0.47 12.80
CA ASN A 218 -15.48 -1.78 12.44
C ASN A 218 -14.73 -2.42 11.27
N LEU A 219 -14.21 -1.63 10.32
CA LEU A 219 -13.42 -2.13 9.20
C LEU A 219 -12.14 -2.80 9.71
N TRP A 220 -11.41 -2.16 10.63
CA TRP A 220 -10.22 -2.76 11.25
C TRP A 220 -10.57 -4.04 12.03
N LEU A 221 -11.55 -3.96 12.95
CA LEU A 221 -11.95 -5.09 13.78
C LEU A 221 -12.42 -6.30 12.95
N TYR A 222 -13.05 -6.04 11.80
CA TYR A 222 -13.46 -7.09 10.88
C TYR A 222 -12.27 -7.69 10.10
N SER A 223 -11.36 -6.84 9.60
CA SER A 223 -10.18 -7.30 8.86
C SER A 223 -9.14 -8.00 9.74
N SER A 224 -9.11 -7.69 11.04
CA SER A 224 -8.15 -8.15 12.04
C SER A 224 -8.87 -8.71 13.28
N PRO A 225 -9.58 -9.85 13.19
CA PRO A 225 -10.38 -10.39 14.29
C PRO A 225 -9.57 -10.76 15.56
N ASN A 226 -8.26 -10.95 15.42
CA ASN A 226 -7.34 -11.26 16.53
C ASN A 226 -6.59 -10.01 17.05
N THR A 227 -6.98 -8.81 16.63
CA THR A 227 -6.37 -7.57 17.06
C THR A 227 -6.48 -7.34 18.57
N THR A 228 -5.51 -6.61 19.13
CA THR A 228 -5.57 -6.06 20.49
C THR A 228 -6.52 -4.87 20.63
N GLY A 229 -7.13 -4.42 19.52
CA GLY A 229 -8.14 -3.38 19.46
C GLY A 229 -7.75 -2.26 18.50
N LEU A 230 -8.28 -1.07 18.72
CA LEU A 230 -8.01 0.10 17.87
C LEU A 230 -6.62 0.72 18.12
N ASP A 231 -5.95 0.34 19.22
CA ASP A 231 -4.58 0.74 19.56
C ASP A 231 -3.56 -0.37 19.25
N ASP A 232 -3.94 -1.35 18.45
CA ASP A 232 -3.03 -2.38 17.97
C ASP A 232 -1.86 -1.74 17.21
N PRO A 233 -0.60 -2.10 17.52
CA PRO A 233 0.58 -1.52 16.85
C PRO A 233 0.53 -1.58 15.32
N LEU A 234 -0.14 -2.60 14.74
CA LEU A 234 -0.25 -2.75 13.30
C LEU A 234 -1.08 -1.63 12.63
N ILE A 235 -2.01 -1.01 13.36
CA ILE A 235 -2.83 0.11 12.85
C ILE A 235 -2.53 1.43 13.55
N ASN A 236 -2.01 1.43 14.77
CA ASN A 236 -1.62 2.61 15.51
C ASN A 236 -0.09 2.64 15.70
N PRO A 237 0.67 3.25 14.75
CA PRO A 237 2.13 3.27 14.83
C PRO A 237 2.70 3.90 16.10
N ALA A 238 1.95 4.81 16.75
CA ALA A 238 2.40 5.43 18.00
C ALA A 238 2.42 4.45 19.19
N MET A 239 1.76 3.30 19.05
CA MET A 239 1.77 2.21 20.02
C MET A 239 2.81 1.13 19.69
N ASP A 240 3.47 1.22 18.53
CA ASP A 240 4.56 0.31 18.19
C ASP A 240 5.87 0.73 18.88
N LEU A 241 6.34 -0.11 19.80
CA LEU A 241 7.62 0.06 20.51
C LEU A 241 8.84 0.00 19.58
N SER A 242 8.65 -0.47 18.35
CA SER A 242 9.67 -0.55 17.31
C SER A 242 9.61 0.58 16.31
N LEU A 243 8.75 1.59 16.49
CA LEU A 243 8.61 2.71 15.56
C LEU A 243 9.95 3.40 15.23
N SER A 244 10.83 3.53 16.22
CA SER A 244 12.16 4.14 16.04
C SER A 244 13.13 3.29 15.21
N LYS A 245 12.77 2.04 14.91
CA LYS A 245 13.55 1.08 14.10
C LYS A 245 13.12 1.07 12.64
N LEU A 246 12.35 2.07 12.18
CA LEU A 246 11.96 2.18 10.77
C LEU A 246 13.20 2.13 9.87
N GLY A 247 13.30 1.10 9.03
CA GLY A 247 14.52 0.73 8.33
C GLY A 247 14.85 1.55 7.08
N CYS A 248 14.26 2.74 6.93
CA CYS A 248 14.46 3.64 5.80
C CYS A 248 14.89 5.04 6.28
N GLN A 249 15.33 5.89 5.37
CA GLN A 249 15.82 7.24 5.69
C GLN A 249 14.84 8.35 5.33
N LYS A 250 13.90 8.09 4.41
CA LYS A 250 12.95 9.10 3.92
C LYS A 250 11.50 8.59 4.02
N VAL A 251 10.60 9.42 4.51
CA VAL A 251 9.16 9.15 4.59
C VAL A 251 8.41 10.30 3.93
N LEU A 252 7.63 10.00 2.89
CA LEU A 252 6.75 10.96 2.22
C LEU A 252 5.28 10.56 2.45
N ILE A 253 4.53 11.40 3.14
CA ILE A 253 3.13 11.15 3.48
C ILE A 253 2.25 12.12 2.69
N TYR A 254 1.24 11.59 2.02
CA TYR A 254 0.14 12.36 1.48
C TYR A 254 -1.10 12.20 2.35
N VAL A 255 -1.78 13.30 2.61
CA VAL A 255 -3.10 13.33 3.26
C VAL A 255 -4.05 14.19 2.42
N ALA A 256 -5.30 13.74 2.27
CA ALA A 256 -6.31 14.50 1.55
C ALA A 256 -7.17 15.30 2.55
N GLU A 257 -7.54 16.54 2.20
CA GLU A 257 -8.23 17.46 3.12
C GLU A 257 -9.55 16.89 3.66
N LYS A 258 -10.31 16.16 2.83
CA LYS A 258 -11.63 15.62 3.18
C LYS A 258 -11.57 14.22 3.79
N ASP A 259 -10.39 13.61 3.85
CA ASP A 259 -10.23 12.26 4.35
C ASP A 259 -10.30 12.20 5.88
N ILE A 260 -11.03 11.21 6.41
CA ILE A 260 -11.08 10.95 7.85
C ILE A 260 -9.70 10.58 8.43
N LEU A 261 -8.83 9.99 7.62
CA LEU A 261 -7.48 9.60 8.04
C LEU A 261 -6.47 10.75 8.00
N ARG A 262 -6.88 11.96 7.59
CA ARG A 262 -6.00 13.13 7.45
C ARG A 262 -5.20 13.41 8.72
N GLU A 263 -5.89 13.51 9.85
CA GLU A 263 -5.27 13.82 11.13
C GLU A 263 -4.30 12.72 11.57
N ARG A 264 -4.58 11.46 11.21
CA ARG A 264 -3.71 10.31 11.54
C ARG A 264 -2.40 10.34 10.77
N GLY A 265 -2.42 10.78 9.51
CA GLY A 265 -1.19 11.02 8.73
C GLY A 265 -0.32 12.13 9.32
N HIS A 266 -0.92 13.24 9.78
CA HIS A 266 -0.19 14.30 10.50
C HIS A 266 0.34 13.80 11.85
N TYR A 267 -0.47 13.05 12.59
CA TYR A 267 -0.08 12.47 13.87
C TYR A 267 1.10 11.49 13.74
N TYR A 268 1.15 10.70 12.66
CA TYR A 268 2.25 9.78 12.39
C TYR A 268 3.59 10.49 12.25
N LYS A 269 3.64 11.65 11.58
CA LYS A 269 4.86 12.49 11.54
C LYS A 269 5.34 12.86 12.95
N GLU A 270 4.43 13.24 13.82
CA GLU A 270 4.77 13.60 15.21
C GLU A 270 5.17 12.37 16.03
N ALA A 271 4.59 11.20 15.77
CA ALA A 271 5.00 9.94 16.39
C ALA A 271 6.44 9.56 16.02
N LEU A 272 6.82 9.65 14.74
CA LEU A 272 8.20 9.43 14.28
C LEU A 272 9.20 10.37 14.96
N ARG A 273 8.84 11.65 15.11
CA ARG A 273 9.69 12.63 15.82
C ARG A 273 9.83 12.30 17.30
N LYS A 274 8.73 11.91 17.96
CA LYS A 274 8.72 11.59 19.41
C LYS A 274 9.46 10.31 19.75
N CYS A 275 9.41 9.30 18.88
CA CYS A 275 10.14 8.05 19.11
C CYS A 275 11.65 8.17 18.82
N GLY A 276 12.09 9.31 18.27
CA GLY A 276 13.51 9.58 17.99
C GLY A 276 14.02 8.92 16.72
N TRP A 277 13.15 8.56 15.77
CA TRP A 277 13.59 8.18 14.43
C TRP A 277 14.32 9.35 13.77
N ASP A 278 15.49 9.09 13.18
CA ASP A 278 16.46 10.09 12.73
C ASP A 278 16.39 10.42 11.23
N GLY A 279 15.46 9.81 10.50
CA GLY A 279 15.21 10.08 9.09
C GLY A 279 14.40 11.34 8.81
N GLU A 280 14.18 11.62 7.52
CA GLU A 280 13.42 12.77 7.05
C GLU A 280 11.95 12.39 6.81
N VAL A 281 11.02 13.14 7.42
CA VAL A 281 9.57 12.99 7.19
C VAL A 281 8.96 14.25 6.59
N GLN A 282 8.33 14.08 5.44
CA GLN A 282 7.54 15.11 4.76
C GLN A 282 6.05 14.72 4.77
N VAL A 283 5.18 15.69 5.01
CA VAL A 283 3.73 15.53 4.88
C VAL A 283 3.22 16.57 3.87
N VAL A 284 2.44 16.12 2.91
CA VAL A 284 1.78 16.95 1.89
C VAL A 284 0.28 16.80 2.07
N GLU A 285 -0.38 17.90 2.44
CA GLU A 285 -1.84 17.95 2.48
C GLU A 285 -2.38 18.48 1.16
N VAL A 286 -3.33 17.75 0.57
CA VAL A 286 -3.92 18.07 -0.73
C VAL A 286 -5.35 18.58 -0.54
N LYS A 287 -5.56 19.85 -0.89
CA LYS A 287 -6.83 20.55 -0.70
C LYS A 287 -7.89 20.10 -1.69
N GLY A 288 -9.13 20.03 -1.21
CA GLY A 288 -10.31 19.69 -2.01
C GLY A 288 -10.41 18.22 -2.43
N GLU A 289 -9.44 17.39 -2.09
CA GLU A 289 -9.40 15.98 -2.47
C GLU A 289 -9.97 15.05 -1.40
N ASP A 290 -10.46 13.90 -1.86
CA ASP A 290 -10.99 12.80 -1.07
C ASP A 290 -9.95 11.67 -0.91
N HIS A 291 -10.27 10.65 -0.11
CA HIS A 291 -9.38 9.53 0.20
C HIS A 291 -8.75 8.92 -1.07
N VAL A 292 -7.42 8.79 -1.08
CA VAL A 292 -6.60 8.21 -2.17
C VAL A 292 -6.90 8.76 -3.58
N PHE A 293 -7.27 10.04 -3.68
CA PHE A 293 -7.66 10.71 -4.94
C PHE A 293 -6.77 10.41 -6.16
N SER A 294 -5.45 10.29 -5.97
CA SER A 294 -4.47 10.05 -7.05
C SER A 294 -4.60 8.68 -7.70
N VAL A 295 -5.22 7.72 -7.02
CA VAL A 295 -5.45 6.36 -7.52
C VAL A 295 -6.72 6.35 -8.40
N PHE A 296 -7.77 7.06 -7.99
CA PHE A 296 -9.01 7.22 -8.77
C PHE A 296 -8.87 8.18 -9.95
N PHE A 297 -8.13 9.27 -9.76
CA PHE A 297 -8.00 10.36 -10.72
C PHE A 297 -6.52 10.73 -10.96
N PRO A 298 -5.66 9.79 -11.43
CA PRO A 298 -4.23 10.05 -11.63
C PRO A 298 -3.96 11.20 -12.62
N ASN A 299 -4.88 11.43 -13.56
CA ASN A 299 -4.76 12.46 -14.59
C ASN A 299 -5.26 13.85 -14.19
N SER A 300 -5.83 14.00 -12.99
CA SER A 300 -6.21 15.30 -12.41
C SER A 300 -4.99 16.19 -12.17
N GLU A 301 -5.18 17.49 -11.94
CA GLU A 301 -4.07 18.41 -11.63
C GLU A 301 -3.34 17.98 -10.35
N ASN A 302 -4.08 17.69 -9.28
CA ASN A 302 -3.53 17.20 -8.02
C ASN A 302 -2.90 15.81 -8.17
N GLY A 303 -3.51 14.91 -8.94
CA GLY A 303 -2.96 13.58 -9.24
C GLY A 303 -1.59 13.68 -9.91
N LYS A 304 -1.49 14.47 -10.98
CA LYS A 304 -0.22 14.72 -11.69
C LYS A 304 0.82 15.42 -10.82
N ALA A 305 0.41 16.36 -9.97
CA ALA A 305 1.31 17.03 -9.03
C ALA A 305 1.88 16.04 -8.00
N MET A 306 1.06 15.12 -7.50
CA MET A 306 1.50 14.05 -6.62
C MET A 306 2.49 13.12 -7.32
N LEU A 307 2.17 12.64 -8.53
CA LEU A 307 3.06 11.76 -9.31
C LEU A 307 4.46 12.39 -9.50
N LYS A 308 4.51 13.67 -9.89
CA LYS A 308 5.78 14.43 -10.04
C LYS A 308 6.60 14.50 -8.75
N ARG A 309 5.93 14.68 -7.61
CA ARG A 309 6.61 14.78 -6.32
C ARG A 309 7.08 13.42 -5.82
N VAL A 310 6.30 12.36 -6.02
CA VAL A 310 6.72 10.98 -5.73
C VAL A 310 7.89 10.58 -6.63
N ALA A 311 7.84 10.95 -7.91
CA ALA A 311 8.97 10.79 -8.84
C ALA A 311 10.24 11.51 -8.36
N SER A 312 10.10 12.75 -7.90
CA SER A 312 11.24 13.51 -7.34
C SER A 312 11.78 12.90 -6.05
N PHE A 313 10.90 12.32 -5.23
CA PHE A 313 11.27 11.62 -4.00
C PHE A 313 12.08 10.35 -4.27
N MET A 314 11.74 9.60 -5.32
CA MET A 314 12.45 8.35 -5.67
C MET A 314 13.74 8.56 -6.46
N ASN A 315 13.91 9.71 -7.10
CA ASN A 315 15.08 10.03 -7.93
C ASN A 315 16.04 11.07 -7.32
N GLY A 316 15.79 11.51 -6.08
CA GLY A 316 16.57 12.55 -5.39
C GLY A 316 17.14 12.11 -4.06
#